data_AF-A0A3E0PP37-F1
#
_entry.id   AF-A0A3E0PP37-F1
#
_cell.length_a   1.000
_cell.length_b   1.000
_cell.length_c   1.000
_cell.angle_alpha   90.00
_cell.angle_beta   90.00
_cell.angle_gamma   90.00
#
_symmetry.space_group_name_H-M   'P 1'
#
loop_
_entity.id
_entity.type
_entity.pdbx_description
1 polymer ?
#
loop_
_entity_poly.entity_id
_entity_poly.type
_entity_poly.pdbx_seq_one_letter_code
_entity_poly.pdbx_strand_id
1 'polypeptide(L)'
;MRFMFRYMVPTMLAASCWLLAGCGDTGAPQNASPEAGHAATHTHDSEEVAITEADVEMPANYSDALARVESYRDAIRGAIDTGDPHGAHRPLDELDIVLRKLPEIARDSEIPMEQWETINVTARELRNAFNELHAAIDENRQPDYEAVSTSIDESVGKLNQVTK
;
A
#
# COMPACT_ATOMS: atom_id res chain seq x y z
N MET A 1 -15.85 35.17 29.74
CA MET A 1 -15.15 34.73 30.97
C MET A 1 -13.82 34.12 30.54
N ARG A 2 -12.72 34.76 30.93
CA ARG A 2 -11.34 34.31 30.67
C ARG A 2 -10.92 33.42 31.84
N PHE A 3 -10.45 32.21 31.58
CA PHE A 3 -9.66 31.44 32.55
C PHE A 3 -8.28 31.19 31.96
N MET A 4 -7.31 31.88 32.54
CA MET A 4 -5.87 31.63 32.43
C MET A 4 -5.47 30.61 33.51
N PHE A 5 -4.70 29.59 33.13
CA PHE A 5 -3.82 28.82 34.04
C PHE A 5 -2.71 28.25 33.14
N ARG A 6 -1.56 28.91 32.99
CA ARG A 6 -0.37 28.99 33.85
C ARG A 6 0.40 27.66 33.92
N TYR A 7 1.53 27.69 33.21
CA TYR A 7 2.66 26.78 33.14
C TYR A 7 3.06 26.06 34.45
N MET A 8 3.53 24.81 34.33
CA MET A 8 4.70 24.34 35.07
C MET A 8 5.38 23.17 34.33
N VAL A 9 6.63 23.39 33.95
CA VAL A 9 7.60 22.37 33.50
C VAL A 9 8.20 21.72 34.76
N PRO A 10 8.51 20.41 34.72
CA PRO A 10 9.85 20.03 35.15
C PRO A 10 10.53 19.08 34.15
N THR A 11 11.75 19.49 33.83
CA THR A 11 12.85 18.75 33.25
C THR A 11 13.11 17.46 34.03
N MET A 12 13.23 16.31 33.36
CA MET A 12 14.00 15.18 33.87
C MET A 12 15.06 14.78 32.87
N LEU A 13 16.31 14.99 33.31
CA LEU A 13 17.54 14.50 32.73
C LEU A 13 17.77 13.08 33.29
N ALA A 14 17.95 12.08 32.44
CA ALA A 14 18.58 10.81 32.84
C ALA A 14 19.30 10.21 31.65
N ALA A 15 20.62 10.46 31.62
CA ALA A 15 21.57 9.71 30.83
C ALA A 15 21.67 8.28 31.37
N SER A 16 21.68 7.28 30.49
CA SER A 16 22.13 5.93 30.83
C SER A 16 22.91 5.37 29.65
N CYS A 17 24.22 5.50 29.78
CA CYS A 17 25.23 4.86 28.96
C CYS A 17 25.39 3.43 29.50
N TRP A 18 24.94 2.43 28.73
CA TRP A 18 25.32 1.04 28.95
C TRP A 18 26.18 0.59 27.77
N LEU A 19 27.50 0.67 27.98
CA LEU A 19 28.50 -0.07 27.22
C LEU A 19 28.68 -1.42 27.92
N LEU A 20 28.26 -2.51 27.27
CA LEU A 20 28.80 -3.84 27.56
C LEU A 20 29.29 -4.44 26.25
N ALA A 21 30.61 -4.50 26.15
CA ALA A 21 31.35 -5.27 25.17
C ALA A 21 31.13 -6.77 25.44
N GLY A 22 30.62 -7.48 24.44
CA GLY A 22 30.65 -8.94 24.36
C GLY A 22 31.45 -9.33 23.13
N CYS A 23 32.64 -9.89 23.34
CA CYS A 23 33.56 -10.39 22.33
C CYS A 23 33.68 -11.91 22.51
N GLY A 24 33.65 -12.66 21.41
CA GLY A 24 33.90 -14.11 21.34
C GLY A 24 32.81 -14.83 20.54
N ASP A 25 33.10 -15.72 19.60
CA ASP A 25 34.35 -16.13 18.97
C ASP A 25 33.98 -16.61 17.56
N THR A 26 34.94 -16.42 16.66
CA THR A 26 35.02 -16.82 15.26
C THR A 26 34.65 -18.28 14.98
N GLY A 27 33.59 -18.47 14.18
CA GLY A 27 33.30 -19.72 13.48
C GLY A 27 32.90 -19.42 12.04
N ALA A 28 33.85 -19.52 11.11
CA ALA A 28 33.60 -19.59 9.68
C ALA A 28 34.56 -20.61 9.07
N PRO A 29 34.31 -21.18 7.88
CA PRO A 29 33.08 -21.18 7.09
C PRO A 29 32.66 -22.60 6.68
N GLN A 30 31.36 -22.84 6.42
CA GLN A 30 30.98 -23.89 5.49
C GLN A 30 29.95 -23.34 4.50
N ASN A 31 30.38 -23.38 3.24
CA ASN A 31 29.63 -23.09 2.03
C ASN A 31 28.25 -23.75 2.03
N ALA A 32 27.21 -22.94 1.93
CA ALA A 32 26.04 -23.26 1.14
C ALA A 32 25.71 -22.03 0.29
N SER A 33 25.66 -22.27 -1.02
CA SER A 33 25.38 -21.33 -2.09
C SER A 33 24.06 -20.56 -1.88
N PRO A 34 23.89 -19.39 -2.52
CA PRO A 34 22.80 -18.47 -2.22
C PRO A 34 21.50 -18.96 -2.84
N GLU A 35 20.45 -19.16 -2.03
CA GLU A 35 19.09 -19.02 -2.55
C GLU A 35 18.86 -17.52 -2.77
N ALA A 36 18.97 -17.14 -4.03
CA ALA A 36 18.54 -15.86 -4.56
C ALA A 36 17.03 -15.70 -4.30
N GLY A 37 16.68 -15.15 -3.13
CA GLY A 37 15.44 -14.41 -2.98
C GLY A 37 15.49 -13.30 -4.01
N HIS A 38 14.69 -13.43 -5.06
CA HIS A 38 14.58 -12.47 -6.13
C HIS A 38 14.20 -11.12 -5.54
N ALA A 39 15.19 -10.28 -5.25
CA ALA A 39 15.02 -8.85 -5.43
C ALA A 39 14.72 -8.71 -6.93
N ALA A 40 13.43 -8.57 -7.25
CA ALA A 40 13.04 -8.16 -8.58
C ALA A 40 13.72 -6.81 -8.81
N THR A 41 14.85 -6.83 -9.51
CA THR A 41 15.40 -5.64 -10.14
C THR A 41 14.40 -5.25 -11.20
N HIS A 42 13.38 -4.49 -10.81
CA HIS A 42 12.61 -3.69 -11.73
C HIS A 42 13.58 -2.63 -12.25
N THR A 43 14.28 -2.95 -13.33
CA THR A 43 14.89 -1.94 -14.15
C THR A 43 13.76 -1.03 -14.60
N HIS A 44 13.73 0.21 -14.13
CA HIS A 44 12.78 1.23 -14.56
C HIS A 44 12.88 1.37 -16.08
N ASP A 45 11.98 0.71 -16.78
CA ASP A 45 11.85 0.87 -18.22
C ASP A 45 11.18 2.23 -18.44
N SER A 46 11.92 3.16 -19.02
CA SER A 46 11.40 4.49 -19.35
C SER A 46 10.31 4.44 -20.43
N GLU A 47 9.96 3.24 -20.90
CA GLU A 47 8.86 2.93 -21.81
C GLU A 47 7.92 1.87 -21.21
N GLU A 48 7.39 2.11 -20.00
CA GLU A 48 6.44 1.19 -19.41
C GLU A 48 5.17 1.10 -20.29
N VAL A 49 5.06 0.01 -21.04
CA VAL A 49 3.91 -0.25 -21.91
C VAL A 49 2.66 -0.34 -21.04
N ALA A 50 1.64 0.44 -21.39
CA ALA A 50 0.35 0.39 -20.71
C ALA A 50 -0.19 -1.04 -20.67
N ILE A 51 -0.52 -1.54 -19.47
CA ILE A 51 -1.12 -2.86 -19.32
C ILE A 51 -2.63 -2.84 -19.54
N THR A 52 -3.15 -4.00 -19.87
CA THR A 52 -4.57 -4.27 -20.09
C THR A 52 -5.09 -5.29 -19.08
N GLU A 53 -6.40 -5.51 -19.05
CA GLU A 53 -6.99 -6.54 -18.20
C GLU A 53 -6.44 -7.95 -18.50
N ALA A 54 -5.93 -8.20 -19.71
CA ALA A 54 -5.34 -9.50 -20.08
C ALA A 54 -3.98 -9.75 -19.44
N ASP A 55 -3.31 -8.70 -18.97
CA ASP A 55 -1.98 -8.78 -18.34
C ASP A 55 -2.07 -9.00 -16.83
N VAL A 56 -3.27 -8.87 -16.25
CA VAL A 56 -3.51 -8.98 -14.81
C VAL A 56 -4.19 -10.31 -14.50
N GLU A 57 -3.58 -11.10 -13.61
CA GLU A 57 -4.26 -12.26 -13.03
C GLU A 57 -5.39 -11.77 -12.12
N MET A 58 -6.62 -11.89 -12.62
CA MET A 58 -7.82 -11.45 -11.94
C MET A 58 -8.11 -12.30 -10.70
N PRO A 59 -8.43 -11.68 -9.54
CA PRO A 59 -8.82 -12.42 -8.34
C PRO A 59 -10.04 -13.30 -8.58
N ALA A 60 -10.02 -14.52 -8.03
CA ALA A 60 -11.04 -15.52 -8.29
C ALA A 60 -12.38 -15.23 -7.56
N ASN A 61 -12.33 -14.47 -6.47
CA ASN A 61 -13.49 -14.11 -5.67
C ASN A 61 -13.26 -12.79 -4.92
N TYR A 62 -14.30 -12.31 -4.25
CA TYR A 62 -14.28 -11.03 -3.54
C TYR A 62 -13.21 -10.97 -2.45
N SER A 63 -13.01 -12.05 -1.68
CA SER A 63 -11.98 -12.09 -0.64
C SER A 63 -10.57 -11.97 -1.23
N ASP A 64 -10.30 -12.69 -2.32
CA ASP A 64 -9.00 -12.61 -3.02
C ASP A 64 -8.79 -11.20 -3.61
N ALA A 65 -9.87 -10.56 -4.07
CA ALA A 65 -9.81 -9.19 -4.58
C ALA A 65 -9.45 -8.19 -3.49
N LEU A 66 -10.01 -8.32 -2.28
CA LEU A 66 -9.66 -7.46 -1.15
C LEU A 66 -8.21 -7.65 -0.71
N ALA A 67 -7.75 -8.90 -0.60
CA ALA A 67 -6.35 -9.19 -0.30
C ALA A 67 -5.41 -8.58 -1.35
N ARG A 68 -5.80 -8.61 -2.63
CA ARG A 68 -5.04 -7.99 -3.71
C ARG A 68 -5.02 -6.46 -3.62
N VAL A 69 -6.17 -5.83 -3.33
CA VAL A 69 -6.26 -4.37 -3.12
C VAL A 69 -5.35 -3.92 -1.97
N GLU A 70 -5.37 -4.64 -0.84
CA GLU A 70 -4.50 -4.34 0.30
C GLU A 70 -3.02 -4.50 -0.04
N SER A 71 -2.66 -5.57 -0.75
CA SER A 71 -1.29 -5.80 -1.19
C SER A 71 -0.79 -4.68 -2.11
N TYR A 72 -1.60 -4.22 -3.06
CA TYR A 72 -1.20 -3.10 -3.92
C TYR A 72 -1.11 -1.80 -3.15
N ARG A 73 -2.06 -1.48 -2.26
CA ARG A 73 -1.96 -0.31 -1.37
C ARG A 73 -0.62 -0.31 -0.63
N ASP A 74 -0.24 -1.45 -0.03
CA ASP A 74 0.98 -1.56 0.75
C ASP A 74 2.24 -1.44 -0.12
N ALA A 75 2.23 -2.00 -1.33
CA ALA A 75 3.32 -1.85 -2.30
C ALA A 75 3.49 -0.39 -2.76
N ILE A 76 2.38 0.30 -3.07
CA ILE A 76 2.35 1.70 -3.47
C ILE A 76 2.90 2.59 -2.35
N ARG A 77 2.41 2.39 -1.11
CA ARG A 77 2.91 3.10 0.06
C ARG A 77 4.42 2.85 0.24
N GLY A 78 4.84 1.59 0.18
CA GLY A 78 6.25 1.22 0.35
C GLY A 78 7.17 1.86 -0.68
N ALA A 79 6.77 1.88 -1.95
CA ALA A 79 7.51 2.54 -3.03
C ALA A 79 7.66 4.05 -2.78
N ILE A 80 6.57 4.72 -2.40
CA ILE A 80 6.59 6.16 -2.08
C ILE A 80 7.45 6.45 -0.84
N ASP A 81 7.28 5.68 0.25
CA ASP A 81 8.00 5.86 1.52
C ASP A 81 9.51 5.64 1.40
N THR A 82 9.93 4.76 0.48
CA THR A 82 11.35 4.47 0.22
C THR A 82 11.98 5.43 -0.79
N GLY A 83 11.23 6.39 -1.30
CA GLY A 83 11.71 7.38 -2.26
C GLY A 83 11.83 6.86 -3.70
N ASP A 84 11.15 5.76 -4.03
CA ASP A 84 11.04 5.21 -5.38
C ASP A 84 9.58 5.28 -5.88
N PRO A 85 9.04 6.48 -6.15
CA PRO A 85 7.64 6.62 -6.58
C PRO A 85 7.34 5.93 -7.92
N HIS A 86 8.30 5.84 -8.84
CA HIS A 86 8.11 5.10 -10.10
C HIS A 86 7.93 3.60 -9.88
N GLY A 87 8.50 3.04 -8.80
CA GLY A 87 8.22 1.66 -8.37
C GLY A 87 6.74 1.40 -8.04
N ALA A 88 5.91 2.44 -7.89
CA ALA A 88 4.47 2.32 -7.68
C ALA A 88 3.64 2.21 -8.97
N HIS A 89 4.19 2.50 -10.15
CA HIS A 89 3.43 2.51 -11.42
C HIS A 89 2.71 1.18 -11.70
N ARG A 90 3.47 0.07 -11.78
CA ARG A 90 2.88 -1.27 -12.00
C ARG A 90 1.80 -1.61 -10.97
N PRO A 91 2.03 -1.47 -9.64
CA PRO A 91 0.97 -1.63 -8.64
C PRO A 91 -0.26 -0.73 -8.85
N LEU A 92 -0.08 0.54 -9.26
CA LEU A 92 -1.17 1.47 -9.53
C LEU A 92 -2.03 1.02 -10.72
N ASP A 93 -1.39 0.59 -11.82
CA ASP A 93 -2.09 0.10 -13.01
C ASP A 93 -2.91 -1.16 -12.71
N GLU A 94 -2.29 -2.15 -12.07
CA GLU A 94 -2.94 -3.41 -11.75
C GLU A 94 -4.09 -3.20 -10.75
N LEU A 95 -3.91 -2.29 -9.78
CA LEU A 95 -4.94 -1.92 -8.84
C LEU A 95 -6.14 -1.26 -9.52
N ASP A 96 -5.94 -0.34 -10.48
CA ASP A 96 -7.05 0.27 -11.22
C ASP A 96 -7.89 -0.80 -11.94
N ILE A 97 -7.23 -1.77 -12.57
CA ILE A 97 -7.89 -2.90 -13.24
C ILE A 97 -8.71 -3.73 -12.25
N VAL A 98 -8.13 -4.12 -11.12
CA VAL A 98 -8.84 -4.89 -10.09
C VAL A 98 -10.04 -4.13 -9.54
N LEU A 99 -9.88 -2.83 -9.23
CA LEU A 99 -10.97 -2.00 -8.71
C LEU A 99 -12.09 -1.78 -9.74
N ARG A 100 -11.78 -1.71 -11.04
CA ARG A 100 -12.81 -1.68 -12.10
C ARG A 100 -13.64 -2.96 -12.15
N LYS A 101 -13.02 -4.10 -11.86
CA LYS A 101 -13.68 -5.43 -11.86
C LYS A 101 -14.32 -5.80 -10.53
N LEU A 102 -14.00 -5.10 -9.45
CA LEU A 102 -14.49 -5.44 -8.11
C LEU A 102 -16.03 -5.60 -8.02
N PRO A 103 -16.86 -4.77 -8.68
CA PRO A 103 -18.31 -4.99 -8.71
C PRO A 103 -18.75 -6.30 -9.37
N GLU A 104 -18.10 -6.67 -10.47
CA GLU A 104 -18.35 -7.91 -11.19
C GLU A 104 -17.93 -9.11 -10.34
N ILE A 105 -16.73 -9.04 -9.75
CA ILE A 105 -16.22 -10.06 -8.83
C ILE A 105 -17.16 -10.23 -7.62
N ALA A 106 -17.68 -9.13 -7.06
CA ALA A 106 -18.62 -9.18 -5.93
C ALA A 106 -19.92 -9.90 -6.31
N ARG A 107 -20.50 -9.56 -7.47
CA ARG A 107 -21.68 -10.26 -8.00
C ARG A 107 -21.42 -11.76 -8.16
N ASP A 108 -20.33 -12.11 -8.83
CA ASP A 108 -19.99 -13.51 -9.13
C ASP A 108 -19.58 -14.28 -7.86
N SER A 109 -19.16 -13.56 -6.82
CA SER A 109 -18.95 -14.08 -5.48
C SER A 109 -20.22 -14.16 -4.64
N GLU A 110 -21.39 -13.89 -5.20
CA GLU A 110 -22.68 -13.94 -4.50
C GLU A 110 -22.77 -12.97 -3.31
N ILE A 111 -22.09 -11.83 -3.37
CA ILE A 111 -22.28 -10.76 -2.39
C ILE A 111 -23.72 -10.24 -2.51
N PRO A 112 -24.45 -10.05 -1.39
CA PRO A 112 -25.81 -9.55 -1.40
C PRO A 112 -25.95 -8.22 -2.14
N MET A 113 -27.01 -8.11 -2.95
CA MET A 113 -27.22 -6.96 -3.84
C MET A 113 -27.34 -5.64 -3.08
N GLU A 114 -27.83 -5.67 -1.85
CA GLU A 114 -27.90 -4.50 -0.97
C GLU A 114 -26.53 -3.88 -0.65
N GLN A 115 -25.44 -4.61 -0.86
CA GLN A 115 -24.07 -4.13 -0.62
C GLN A 115 -23.37 -3.65 -1.91
N TRP A 116 -23.97 -3.86 -3.09
CA TRP A 116 -23.31 -3.55 -4.36
C TRP A 116 -23.06 -2.06 -4.56
N GLU A 117 -23.96 -1.19 -4.08
CA GLU A 117 -23.76 0.26 -4.16
C GLU A 117 -22.52 0.68 -3.35
N THR A 118 -22.37 0.13 -2.13
CA THR A 118 -21.17 0.37 -1.32
C THR A 118 -19.91 -0.06 -2.07
N ILE A 119 -19.91 -1.25 -2.68
CA ILE A 119 -18.76 -1.74 -3.46
C ILE A 119 -18.46 -0.80 -4.65
N ASN A 120 -19.48 -0.43 -5.43
CA ASN A 120 -19.33 0.44 -6.60
C ASN A 120 -18.76 1.82 -6.24
N VAL A 121 -19.32 2.45 -5.20
CA VAL A 121 -18.91 3.78 -4.76
C VAL A 121 -17.51 3.71 -4.18
N THR A 122 -17.24 2.77 -3.27
CA THR A 122 -15.94 2.67 -2.61
C THR A 122 -14.82 2.25 -3.55
N ALA A 123 -15.08 1.38 -4.54
CA ALA A 123 -14.10 1.07 -5.59
C ALA A 123 -13.73 2.33 -6.40
N ARG A 124 -14.72 3.17 -6.74
CA ARG A 124 -14.47 4.45 -7.42
C ARG A 124 -13.71 5.45 -6.54
N GLU A 125 -14.02 5.52 -5.24
CA GLU A 125 -13.31 6.38 -4.28
C GLU A 125 -11.83 6.00 -4.21
N LEU A 126 -11.52 4.70 -4.08
CA LEU A 126 -10.15 4.21 -4.11
C LEU A 126 -9.44 4.55 -5.42
N ARG A 127 -10.09 4.28 -6.58
CA ARG A 127 -9.50 4.58 -7.89
C ARG A 127 -9.16 6.07 -8.02
N ASN A 128 -10.05 6.96 -7.57
CA ASN A 128 -9.79 8.39 -7.63
C ASN A 128 -8.56 8.79 -6.78
N ALA A 129 -8.46 8.27 -5.57
CA ALA A 129 -7.32 8.54 -4.68
C ALA A 129 -6.00 8.04 -5.28
N PHE A 130 -5.98 6.82 -5.81
CA PHE A 130 -4.78 6.25 -6.43
C PHE A 130 -4.44 6.90 -7.77
N ASN A 131 -5.43 7.32 -8.56
CA ASN A 131 -5.19 8.05 -9.81
C ASN A 131 -4.57 9.43 -9.57
N GLU A 132 -4.82 10.06 -8.42
CA GLU A 132 -4.12 11.30 -8.04
C GLU A 132 -2.63 11.06 -7.81
N LEU A 133 -2.28 9.95 -7.13
CA LEU A 133 -0.89 9.54 -6.95
C LEU A 133 -0.26 9.18 -8.29
N HIS A 134 -0.95 8.39 -9.11
CA HIS A 134 -0.48 7.97 -10.42
C HIS A 134 -0.17 9.17 -11.32
N ALA A 135 -1.12 10.12 -11.44
CA ALA A 135 -0.92 11.33 -12.22
C ALA A 135 0.24 12.19 -11.71
N ALA A 136 0.47 12.26 -10.39
CA ALA A 136 1.64 12.96 -9.86
C ALA A 136 2.95 12.32 -10.32
N ILE A 137 3.03 10.98 -10.33
CA ILE A 137 4.24 10.26 -10.75
C ILE A 137 4.46 10.41 -12.26
N ASP A 138 3.41 10.29 -13.08
CA ASP A 138 3.46 10.53 -14.53
C ASP A 138 3.97 11.94 -14.88
N GLU A 139 3.53 12.94 -14.11
CA GLU A 139 3.96 14.33 -14.23
C GLU A 139 5.36 14.59 -13.63
N ASN A 140 6.07 13.55 -13.19
CA ASN A 140 7.38 13.63 -12.51
C ASN A 140 7.34 14.53 -11.26
N ARG A 141 6.19 14.58 -10.56
CA ARG A 141 6.02 15.25 -9.27
C ARG A 141 6.14 14.23 -8.14
N GLN A 142 6.53 14.71 -6.96
CA GLN A 142 6.47 13.90 -5.75
C GLN A 142 4.99 13.61 -5.41
N PRO A 143 4.56 12.34 -5.35
CA PRO A 143 3.22 12.00 -4.89
C PRO A 143 3.08 12.25 -3.38
N ASP A 144 1.93 12.76 -2.96
CA ASP A 144 1.58 13.00 -1.56
C ASP A 144 0.64 11.88 -1.06
N TYR A 145 1.23 10.74 -0.67
CA TYR A 145 0.45 9.62 -0.14
C TYR A 145 -0.23 9.99 1.19
N GLU A 146 0.40 10.82 2.02
CA GLU A 146 -0.15 11.24 3.32
C GLU A 146 -1.51 11.93 3.14
N ALA A 147 -1.62 12.83 2.15
CA ALA A 147 -2.85 13.55 1.84
C ALA A 147 -4.05 12.65 1.50
N VAL A 148 -3.82 11.46 0.93
CA VAL A 148 -4.88 10.52 0.52
C VAL A 148 -5.00 9.30 1.43
N SER A 149 -4.02 9.06 2.30
CA SER A 149 -3.90 7.84 3.13
C SER A 149 -5.15 7.52 3.95
N THR A 150 -5.74 8.51 4.63
CA THR A 150 -6.94 8.31 5.45
C THR A 150 -8.13 7.87 4.59
N SER A 151 -8.33 8.50 3.42
CA SER A 151 -9.41 8.14 2.50
C SER A 151 -9.25 6.72 1.96
N ILE A 152 -8.01 6.34 1.65
CA ILE A 152 -7.67 4.98 1.20
C ILE A 152 -8.00 3.97 2.31
N ASP A 153 -7.51 4.18 3.53
CA ASP A 153 -7.71 3.24 4.64
C ASP A 153 -9.19 3.10 5.03
N GLU A 154 -9.93 4.21 5.07
CA GLU A 154 -11.38 4.17 5.30
C GLU A 154 -12.11 3.40 4.21
N SER A 155 -11.72 3.59 2.94
CA SER A 155 -12.34 2.92 1.81
C SER A 155 -12.04 1.41 1.79
N VAL A 156 -10.79 1.01 2.05
CA VAL A 156 -10.45 -0.41 2.27
C VAL A 156 -11.24 -0.98 3.45
N GLY A 157 -11.37 -0.22 4.55
CA GLY A 157 -12.17 -0.60 5.70
C GLY A 157 -13.66 -0.83 5.37
N LYS A 158 -14.27 0.02 4.53
CA LYS A 158 -15.64 -0.17 4.05
C LYS A 158 -15.78 -1.45 3.22
N LEU A 159 -14.83 -1.72 2.31
CA LEU A 159 -14.84 -2.95 1.52
C LEU A 159 -14.69 -4.20 2.41
N ASN A 160 -13.85 -4.14 3.44
CA ASN A 160 -13.69 -5.24 4.40
C ASN A 160 -14.93 -5.52 5.26
N GLN A 161 -15.89 -4.59 5.33
CA GLN A 161 -17.16 -4.80 6.02
C GLN A 161 -18.19 -5.51 5.15
N VAL A 162 -17.92 -5.69 3.85
CA VAL A 162 -18.80 -6.39 2.93
C VAL A 162 -18.70 -7.89 3.17
N THR A 163 -19.84 -8.54 3.39
CA THR A 163 -19.91 -9.98 3.66
C THR A 163 -20.92 -10.66 2.75
N LYS A 164 -20.71 -11.95 2.48
CA LYS A 164 -21.77 -12.81 1.94
C LYS A 164 -22.94 -12.93 2.92
#